data_AF-A0A1H7Y0Z2-F1
#
_entry.id   AF-A0A1H7Y0Z2-F1
#
_cell.length_a   1.000
_cell.length_b   1.000
_cell.length_c   1.000
_cell.angle_alpha   90.00
_cell.angle_beta   90.00
_cell.angle_gamma   90.00
#
_symmetry.space_group_name_H-M   'P 1'
#
loop_
_entity.id
_entity.type
_entity.pdbx_description
1 polymer ?
#
loop_
_entity_poly.entity_id
_entity_poly.type
_entity_poly.pdbx_seq_one_letter_code
_entity_poly.pdbx_strand_id
1 'polypeptide(L)'
;MRATMVFQRAMNTKERLLQYLKEEQGQFVSGEKVSTRLAISRSAIWKQISRLKEEGYEIESSPRKGYALRRIPDCLLAGEIREGLNSRLIGQGPIFHFQETDNTNNQAKTLAYEGAPEGALVIAEGQSQGRGRRGRTWFSPSGQGIYATVILRPSLSLSEAPKLTLMTAVATAEALESRTGLPIRIKWPNDILVNGRKLAGILTEIGTEMDLLDFAVIGLGLNVNIPKESFPPDLRTPATSLLIEKGEPYPRIPLLQAWLEALDQTYTLFCRGNFDHILSRWKILTDIVGSRIAVDLSGRRYTGVVQEVDENGVLILKEPDGTLQRIFSGDVTLLMA
;
A
#
# COMPACT_ATOMS: atom_id res chain seq x y z
N MET A 1 -23.72 -2.49 20.02
CA MET A 1 -22.37 -2.60 20.60
C MET A 1 -21.89 -4.04 20.40
N ARG A 2 -21.32 -4.38 19.25
CA ARG A 2 -20.72 -5.71 19.02
C ARG A 2 -19.25 -5.61 19.35
N ALA A 3 -18.80 -6.32 20.37
CA ALA A 3 -17.38 -6.47 20.66
C ALA A 3 -16.73 -7.18 19.47
N THR A 4 -15.89 -6.46 18.73
CA THR A 4 -15.04 -7.06 17.70
C THR A 4 -14.00 -7.92 18.41
N MET A 5 -14.26 -9.22 18.55
CA MET A 5 -13.21 -10.18 18.84
C MET A 5 -12.25 -10.16 17.65
N VAL A 6 -11.07 -9.56 17.85
CA VAL A 6 -9.94 -9.75 16.95
C VAL A 6 -9.54 -11.22 17.09
N PHE A 7 -9.95 -12.06 16.14
CA PHE A 7 -9.48 -13.43 16.07
C PHE A 7 -7.99 -13.39 15.68
N GLN A 8 -7.09 -13.44 16.66
CA GLN A 8 -5.69 -13.73 16.40
C GLN A 8 -5.59 -15.16 15.86
N ARG A 9 -5.25 -15.28 14.58
CA ARG A 9 -4.93 -16.58 13.96
C ARG A 9 -3.72 -17.19 14.66
N ALA A 10 -3.82 -18.45 15.05
CA ALA A 10 -2.68 -19.19 15.60
C ALA A 10 -1.54 -19.28 14.56
N MET A 11 -0.32 -18.94 14.98
CA MET A 11 0.87 -19.05 14.14
C MET A 11 1.09 -20.51 13.70
N ASN A 12 1.42 -20.70 12.43
CA ASN A 12 1.78 -22.02 11.91
C ASN A 12 3.21 -22.42 12.33
N THR A 13 3.57 -23.68 12.11
CA THR A 13 4.87 -24.24 12.52
C THR A 13 6.07 -23.50 11.92
N LYS A 14 5.98 -23.04 10.67
CA LYS A 14 7.06 -22.28 10.00
C LYS A 14 7.25 -20.92 10.65
N GLU A 15 6.15 -20.21 10.91
CA GLU A 15 6.15 -18.89 11.58
C GLU A 15 6.73 -19.00 13.00
N ARG A 16 6.31 -20.01 13.77
CA ARG A 16 6.85 -20.25 15.12
C ARG A 16 8.35 -20.57 15.11
N LEU A 17 8.82 -21.33 14.12
CA LEU A 17 10.24 -21.63 13.96
C LEU A 17 11.04 -20.38 13.63
N LEU A 18 10.57 -19.60 12.66
CA LEU A 18 11.23 -18.36 12.28
C LEU A 18 11.30 -17.37 13.46
N GLN A 19 10.19 -17.20 14.20
CA GLN A 19 10.16 -16.37 15.39
C GLN A 19 11.22 -16.78 16.40
N TYR A 20 11.32 -18.08 16.69
CA TYR A 20 12.33 -18.60 17.60
C TYR A 20 13.77 -18.33 17.11
N LEU A 21 14.02 -18.43 15.81
CA LEU A 21 15.33 -18.09 15.23
C LEU A 21 15.64 -16.58 15.30
N LYS A 22 14.62 -15.71 15.19
CA LYS A 22 14.77 -14.26 15.35
C LYS A 22 15.09 -13.87 16.80
N GLU A 23 14.42 -14.49 17.77
CA GLU A 23 14.65 -14.30 19.21
C GLU A 23 16.10 -14.59 19.61
N GLU A 24 16.74 -15.56 18.94
CA GLU A 24 18.10 -16.02 19.25
C GLU A 24 19.19 -15.25 18.45
N GLN A 25 18.81 -14.21 17.72
CA GLN A 25 19.67 -13.17 17.12
C GLN A 25 20.97 -13.66 16.44
N GLY A 26 20.86 -14.66 15.57
CA GLY A 26 21.99 -15.19 14.80
C GLY A 26 22.95 -16.10 15.59
N GLN A 27 22.61 -16.46 16.82
CA GLN A 27 23.24 -17.56 17.51
C GLN A 27 22.76 -18.90 16.95
N PHE A 28 23.58 -19.93 17.14
CA PHE A 28 23.19 -21.28 16.79
C PHE A 28 22.23 -21.85 17.82
N VAL A 29 21.04 -22.26 17.37
CA VAL A 29 20.11 -23.08 18.14
C VAL A 29 20.20 -24.53 17.70
N SER A 30 20.40 -25.43 18.66
CA SER A 30 20.47 -26.86 18.37
C SER A 30 19.11 -27.40 17.90
N GLY A 31 19.11 -28.36 16.98
CA GLY A 31 17.87 -28.99 16.52
C GLY A 31 17.08 -29.67 17.64
N GLU A 32 17.74 -30.05 18.74
CA GLU A 32 17.10 -30.55 19.96
C GLU A 32 16.35 -29.46 20.72
N LYS A 33 16.99 -28.30 20.96
CA LYS A 33 16.33 -27.14 21.59
C LYS A 33 15.10 -26.72 20.79
N VAL A 34 15.23 -26.60 19.47
CA VAL A 34 14.12 -26.26 18.57
C VAL A 34 13.00 -27.32 18.65
N SER A 35 13.36 -28.61 18.64
CA SER A 35 12.40 -29.73 18.69
C SER A 35 11.59 -29.71 19.98
N THR A 36 12.26 -29.54 21.12
CA THR A 36 11.63 -29.46 22.44
C THR A 36 10.75 -28.21 22.55
N ARG A 37 11.24 -27.06 22.11
CA ARG A 37 10.52 -25.77 22.19
C ARG A 37 9.26 -25.76 21.35
N LEU A 38 9.31 -26.32 20.14
CA LEU A 38 8.21 -26.27 19.18
C LEU A 38 7.33 -27.52 19.17
N ALA A 39 7.73 -28.58 19.89
CA ALA A 39 7.09 -29.89 19.91
C ALA A 39 6.96 -30.52 18.51
N ILE A 40 8.03 -30.47 17.72
CA ILE A 40 8.09 -31.04 16.36
C ILE A 40 9.35 -31.89 16.14
N SER A 41 9.32 -32.83 15.20
CA SER A 41 10.46 -33.70 14.90
C SER A 41 11.62 -32.93 14.23
N ARG A 42 12.85 -33.46 14.35
CA ARG A 42 14.03 -32.92 13.64
C ARG A 42 13.86 -32.92 12.11
N SER A 43 13.17 -33.92 11.56
CA SER A 43 12.87 -33.96 10.12
C SER A 43 11.87 -32.86 9.70
N ALA A 44 10.88 -32.55 10.55
CA ALA A 44 9.97 -31.44 10.32
C ALA A 44 10.70 -30.09 10.40
N ILE A 45 11.62 -29.92 11.36
CA ILE A 45 12.48 -28.73 11.45
C ILE A 45 13.27 -28.54 10.16
N TRP A 46 14.01 -29.57 9.72
CA TRP A 46 14.80 -29.51 8.50
C TRP A 46 13.94 -29.09 7.30
N LYS A 47 12.74 -29.68 7.15
CA LYS A 47 11.80 -29.32 6.07
C LYS A 47 11.37 -27.85 6.12
N GLN A 48 11.10 -27.29 7.31
CA GLN A 48 10.76 -25.86 7.41
C GLN A 48 11.97 -24.96 7.18
N ILE A 49 13.16 -25.34 7.65
CA ILE A 49 14.41 -24.59 7.39
C ILE A 49 14.69 -24.53 5.88
N SER A 50 14.55 -25.65 5.16
CA SER A 50 14.73 -25.66 3.70
C SER A 50 13.78 -24.69 3.00
N ARG A 51 12.50 -24.66 3.39
CA ARG A 51 11.51 -23.71 2.86
C ARG A 51 11.86 -22.25 3.17
N LEU A 52 12.31 -21.96 4.39
CA LEU A 52 12.76 -20.60 4.73
C LEU A 52 13.96 -20.20 3.88
N LYS A 53 14.91 -21.11 3.60
CA LYS A 53 16.02 -20.81 2.68
C LYS A 53 15.54 -20.55 1.25
N GLU A 54 14.56 -21.32 0.76
CA GLU A 54 13.92 -21.10 -0.54
C GLU A 54 13.22 -19.73 -0.63
N GLU A 55 12.67 -19.24 0.48
CA GLU A 55 12.06 -17.91 0.61
C GLU A 55 13.10 -16.77 0.76
N GLY A 56 14.40 -17.09 0.77
CA GLY A 56 15.50 -16.13 0.79
C GLY A 56 16.10 -15.86 2.17
N TYR A 57 15.66 -16.54 3.23
CA TYR A 57 16.29 -16.42 4.55
C TYR A 57 17.68 -17.05 4.57
N GLU A 58 18.70 -16.27 4.92
CA GLU A 58 20.06 -16.78 5.05
C GLU A 58 20.19 -17.50 6.40
N ILE A 59 19.97 -18.82 6.38
CA ILE A 59 20.09 -19.67 7.57
C ILE A 59 21.33 -20.57 7.45
N GLU A 60 22.29 -20.39 8.35
CA GLU A 60 23.43 -21.30 8.47
C GLU A 60 22.99 -22.61 9.12
N SER A 61 23.51 -23.74 8.65
CA SER A 61 23.19 -25.07 9.18
C SER A 61 24.47 -25.85 9.48
N SER A 62 24.59 -26.34 10.71
CA SER A 62 25.78 -27.05 11.19
C SER A 62 25.37 -28.36 11.90
N PRO A 63 25.93 -29.52 11.54
CA PRO A 63 25.56 -30.82 12.10
C PRO A 63 25.65 -30.95 13.63
N ARG A 64 26.45 -30.11 14.30
CA ARG A 64 26.64 -30.14 15.76
C ARG A 64 26.11 -28.90 16.49
N LYS A 65 26.02 -27.76 15.80
CA LYS A 65 25.54 -26.51 16.40
C LYS A 65 24.04 -26.27 16.16
N GLY A 66 23.49 -26.82 15.07
CA GLY A 66 22.10 -26.62 14.66
C GLY A 66 21.96 -25.50 13.62
N TYR A 67 21.05 -24.56 13.85
CA TYR A 67 20.65 -23.53 12.88
C TYR A 67 20.89 -22.12 13.41
N ALA A 68 21.31 -21.19 12.56
CA ALA A 68 21.46 -19.78 12.91
C ALA A 68 20.91 -18.89 11.79
N LEU A 69 19.99 -17.97 12.10
CA LEU A 69 19.50 -16.99 11.14
C LEU A 69 20.51 -15.84 11.00
N ARG A 70 21.15 -15.72 9.84
CA ARG A 70 22.16 -14.70 9.54
C ARG A 70 21.56 -13.43 8.98
N ARG A 71 20.56 -13.57 8.10
CA ARG A 71 19.92 -12.44 7.43
C ARG A 71 18.47 -12.74 7.10
N ILE A 72 17.64 -11.72 7.26
CA ILE A 72 16.25 -11.70 6.78
C ILE A 72 16.24 -10.99 5.42
N PRO A 73 15.63 -11.58 4.39
CA PRO A 73 15.54 -10.92 3.08
C PRO A 73 14.58 -9.73 3.20
N ASP A 74 14.84 -8.66 2.45
CA ASP A 74 13.82 -7.63 2.23
C ASP A 74 12.81 -8.20 1.23
N CYS A 75 11.92 -9.08 1.70
CA CYS A 75 10.82 -9.68 0.94
C CYS A 75 9.51 -9.41 1.68
N LEU A 76 8.44 -9.13 0.94
CA LEU A 76 7.11 -8.79 1.46
C LEU A 76 6.31 -10.03 1.86
N LEU A 77 6.94 -10.94 2.60
CA LEU A 77 6.32 -12.18 3.03
C LEU A 77 5.24 -11.93 4.09
N ALA A 78 4.14 -12.69 4.02
CA ALA A 78 3.00 -12.52 4.91
C ALA A 78 3.36 -12.63 6.41
N GLY A 79 4.37 -13.43 6.76
CA GLY A 79 4.87 -13.54 8.14
C GLY A 79 5.55 -12.25 8.61
N GLU A 80 6.46 -11.71 7.80
CA GLU A 80 7.17 -10.45 8.08
C GLU A 80 6.22 -9.26 8.16
N ILE A 81 5.19 -9.23 7.29
CA ILE A 81 4.20 -8.16 7.29
C ILE A 81 3.39 -8.17 8.58
N ARG A 82 2.97 -9.36 9.05
CA ARG A 82 2.14 -9.48 10.26
C ARG A 82 2.93 -9.21 11.54
N GLU A 83 4.21 -9.53 11.56
CA GLU A 83 5.04 -9.36 12.75
C GLU A 83 5.20 -7.86 13.07
N GLY A 84 4.50 -7.41 14.11
CA GLY A 84 4.50 -6.00 14.53
C GLY A 84 3.42 -5.13 13.89
N LEU A 85 2.55 -5.68 13.02
CA LEU A 85 1.44 -4.94 12.43
C LEU A 85 0.35 -4.64 13.46
N ASN A 86 0.11 -3.35 13.71
CA ASN A 86 -0.87 -2.86 14.68
C ASN A 86 -2.14 -2.28 14.00
N SER A 87 -2.79 -3.10 13.17
CA SER A 87 -4.07 -2.79 12.53
C SER A 87 -5.21 -3.63 13.14
N ARG A 88 -6.47 -3.21 12.97
CA ARG A 88 -7.64 -3.93 13.47
C ARG A 88 -8.32 -4.84 12.44
N LEU A 89 -8.33 -4.42 11.18
CA LEU A 89 -9.04 -5.08 10.08
C LEU A 89 -8.09 -5.35 8.91
N ILE A 90 -7.41 -4.31 8.41
CA ILE A 90 -6.60 -4.39 7.19
C ILE A 90 -5.31 -5.16 7.45
N GLY A 91 -5.04 -6.20 6.66
CA GLY A 91 -3.87 -7.06 6.82
C GLY A 91 -3.98 -8.12 7.93
N GLN A 92 -5.09 -8.13 8.69
CA GLN A 92 -5.37 -9.18 9.69
C GLN A 92 -5.92 -10.46 9.04
N GLY A 93 -6.54 -10.33 7.87
CA GLY A 93 -7.07 -11.45 7.08
C GLY A 93 -6.01 -12.20 6.25
N PRO A 94 -6.45 -12.88 5.17
CA PRO A 94 -5.56 -13.48 4.19
C PRO A 94 -4.61 -12.43 3.57
N ILE A 95 -3.34 -12.82 3.44
CA ILE A 95 -2.33 -12.07 2.68
C ILE A 95 -1.91 -12.97 1.53
N PHE A 96 -2.20 -12.54 0.31
CA PHE A 96 -1.84 -13.23 -0.92
C PHE A 96 -0.55 -12.60 -1.45
N HIS A 97 0.56 -13.32 -1.33
CA HIS A 97 1.87 -12.88 -1.81
C HIS A 97 2.18 -13.54 -3.16
N PHE A 98 2.68 -12.74 -4.09
CA PHE A 98 3.11 -13.16 -5.42
C PHE A 98 4.56 -12.73 -5.64
N GLN A 99 5.39 -13.61 -6.20
CA GLN A 99 6.72 -13.19 -6.63
C GLN A 99 6.66 -12.29 -7.87
N GLU A 100 5.76 -12.60 -8.79
CA GLU A 100 5.46 -11.80 -9.98
C GLU A 100 3.98 -11.97 -10.30
N THR A 101 3.34 -10.91 -10.78
CA THR A 101 1.94 -10.96 -11.23
C THR A 101 1.73 -10.01 -12.40
N ASP A 102 0.57 -10.06 -13.05
CA ASP A 102 0.18 -9.05 -14.02
C ASP A 102 -0.05 -7.70 -13.32
N ASN A 103 -0.95 -7.70 -12.34
CA ASN A 103 -1.35 -6.53 -11.58
C ASN A 103 -2.07 -6.93 -10.27
N THR A 104 -1.61 -6.40 -9.15
CA THR A 104 -2.17 -6.65 -7.82
C THR A 104 -3.65 -6.25 -7.68
N ASN A 105 -4.12 -5.19 -8.37
CA ASN A 105 -5.54 -4.87 -8.43
C ASN A 105 -6.34 -5.92 -9.20
N ASN A 106 -5.83 -6.47 -10.30
CA ASN A 106 -6.55 -7.51 -11.04
C ASN A 106 -6.72 -8.76 -10.16
N GLN A 107 -5.65 -9.19 -9.50
CA GLN A 107 -5.69 -10.30 -8.55
C GLN A 107 -6.67 -10.04 -7.40
N ALA A 108 -6.63 -8.84 -6.81
CA ALA A 108 -7.55 -8.45 -5.73
C ALA A 108 -9.02 -8.43 -6.17
N LYS A 109 -9.33 -8.00 -7.41
CA LYS A 109 -10.69 -8.06 -7.93
C LYS A 109 -11.18 -9.48 -8.09
N THR A 110 -10.38 -10.36 -8.68
CA THR A 110 -10.70 -11.79 -8.82
C THR A 110 -11.01 -12.39 -7.44
N LEU A 111 -10.12 -12.18 -6.47
CA LEU A 111 -10.30 -12.66 -5.11
C LEU A 111 -11.54 -12.06 -4.42
N ALA A 112 -11.84 -10.78 -4.66
CA ALA A 112 -13.03 -10.13 -4.11
C ALA A 112 -14.33 -10.77 -4.65
N TYR A 113 -14.38 -11.07 -5.96
CA TYR A 113 -15.51 -11.80 -6.57
C TYR A 113 -15.61 -13.25 -6.07
N GLU A 114 -14.48 -13.88 -5.72
CA GLU A 114 -14.43 -15.20 -5.10
C GLU A 114 -14.78 -15.19 -3.60
N GLY A 115 -15.14 -14.03 -3.04
CA GLY A 115 -15.58 -13.90 -1.65
C GLY A 115 -14.46 -13.66 -0.64
N ALA A 116 -13.29 -13.17 -1.07
CA ALA A 116 -12.25 -12.74 -0.15
C ALA A 116 -12.82 -11.70 0.86
N PRO A 117 -12.44 -11.84 2.15
CA PRO A 117 -12.99 -10.99 3.19
C PRO A 117 -12.43 -9.57 3.10
N GLU A 118 -13.17 -8.64 3.69
CA GLU A 118 -12.69 -7.28 3.91
C GLU A 118 -11.38 -7.25 4.71
N GLY A 119 -10.47 -6.36 4.32
CA GLY A 119 -9.14 -6.23 4.91
C GLY A 119 -8.13 -7.24 4.35
N ALA A 120 -8.52 -8.12 3.42
CA ALA A 120 -7.57 -8.98 2.71
C ALA A 120 -6.57 -8.14 1.90
N LEU A 121 -5.34 -8.63 1.83
CA LEU A 121 -4.20 -7.93 1.25
C LEU A 121 -3.59 -8.77 0.14
N VAL A 122 -3.38 -8.16 -1.02
CA VAL A 122 -2.68 -8.74 -2.16
C VAL A 122 -1.39 -7.98 -2.37
N ILE A 123 -0.26 -8.68 -2.46
CA ILE A 123 1.06 -8.07 -2.63
C ILE A 123 1.84 -8.82 -3.69
N ALA A 124 2.62 -8.08 -4.48
CA ALA A 124 3.60 -8.67 -5.38
C ALA A 124 4.99 -8.05 -5.20
N GLU A 125 6.04 -8.85 -5.40
CA GLU A 125 7.41 -8.31 -5.49
C GLU A 125 7.62 -7.51 -6.77
N GLY A 126 6.99 -7.92 -7.88
CA GLY A 126 7.02 -7.26 -9.19
C GLY A 126 5.69 -7.37 -9.95
N GLN A 127 5.46 -6.46 -10.90
CA GLN A 127 4.30 -6.52 -11.80
C GLN A 127 4.70 -6.31 -13.26
N SER A 128 4.30 -7.24 -14.12
CA SER A 128 4.54 -7.18 -15.57
C SER A 128 3.60 -6.21 -16.30
N GLN A 129 2.41 -5.95 -15.74
CA GLN A 129 1.37 -5.08 -16.30
C GLN A 129 0.84 -4.11 -15.24
N GLY A 130 1.76 -3.52 -14.46
CA GLY A 130 1.44 -2.47 -13.51
C GLY A 130 0.63 -1.36 -14.18
N ARG A 131 -0.48 -0.95 -13.55
CA ARG A 131 -1.46 -0.02 -14.14
C ARG A 131 -1.72 1.13 -13.18
N GLY A 132 -1.70 2.34 -13.71
CA GLY A 132 -2.24 3.55 -13.11
C GLY A 132 -3.59 3.93 -13.70
N ARG A 133 -4.11 5.09 -13.31
CA ARG A 133 -5.39 5.59 -13.83
C ARG A 133 -5.36 5.77 -15.36
N ARG A 134 -6.53 5.59 -15.98
CA ARG A 134 -6.77 5.81 -17.42
C ARG A 134 -5.85 4.97 -18.33
N GLY A 135 -5.53 3.75 -17.91
CA GLY A 135 -4.74 2.80 -18.71
C GLY A 135 -3.25 3.10 -18.80
N ARG A 136 -2.72 4.03 -18.00
CA ARG A 136 -1.27 4.30 -17.96
C ARG A 136 -0.53 3.15 -17.30
N THR A 137 0.70 2.91 -17.74
CA THR A 137 1.58 1.93 -17.11
C THR A 137 2.15 2.46 -15.79
N TRP A 138 2.26 1.59 -14.80
CA TRP A 138 3.00 1.81 -13.56
C TRP A 138 4.24 0.91 -13.55
N PHE A 139 5.43 1.50 -13.58
CA PHE A 139 6.69 0.76 -13.57
C PHE A 139 6.87 0.04 -12.23
N SER A 140 6.95 -1.29 -12.26
CA SER A 140 6.90 -2.14 -11.06
C SER A 140 8.06 -3.16 -10.99
N PRO A 141 9.32 -2.71 -10.94
CA PRO A 141 10.47 -3.62 -10.88
C PRO A 141 10.44 -4.50 -9.63
N SER A 142 10.83 -5.76 -9.80
CA SER A 142 10.84 -6.77 -8.74
C SER A 142 11.75 -6.35 -7.58
N GLY A 143 11.25 -6.45 -6.34
CA GLY A 143 12.02 -6.23 -5.12
C GLY A 143 12.38 -4.77 -4.78
N GLN A 144 11.98 -3.80 -5.61
CA GLN A 144 12.39 -2.39 -5.45
C GLN A 144 11.24 -1.47 -5.04
N GLY A 145 10.00 -1.90 -5.18
CA GLY A 145 8.82 -1.13 -4.76
C GLY A 145 7.95 -1.90 -3.77
N ILE A 146 6.87 -1.25 -3.37
CA ILE A 146 5.73 -1.89 -2.70
C ILE A 146 4.55 -1.79 -3.67
N TYR A 147 4.06 -2.94 -4.10
CA TYR A 147 2.88 -3.08 -4.94
C TYR A 147 1.86 -3.88 -4.15
N ALA A 148 0.90 -3.18 -3.56
CA ALA A 148 -0.02 -3.73 -2.58
C ALA A 148 -1.45 -3.28 -2.87
N THR A 149 -2.40 -4.19 -2.77
CA THR A 149 -3.82 -3.90 -2.94
C THR A 149 -4.62 -4.42 -1.76
N VAL A 150 -5.45 -3.57 -1.16
CA VAL A 150 -6.38 -3.95 -0.10
C VAL A 150 -7.80 -4.08 -0.65
N ILE A 151 -8.53 -5.10 -0.22
CA ILE A 151 -9.95 -5.30 -0.52
C ILE A 151 -10.77 -4.73 0.64
N LEU A 152 -11.67 -3.78 0.35
CA LEU A 152 -12.60 -3.17 1.31
C LEU A 152 -14.05 -3.38 0.85
N ARG A 153 -15.00 -3.40 1.78
CA ARG A 153 -16.44 -3.56 1.50
C ARG A 153 -17.28 -2.48 2.22
N PRO A 154 -17.01 -1.18 1.98
CA PRO A 154 -17.76 -0.10 2.62
C PRO A 154 -19.18 0.00 2.04
N SER A 155 -20.16 0.26 2.89
CA SER A 155 -21.52 0.61 2.45
C SER A 155 -21.56 2.05 1.94
N LEU A 156 -21.38 2.25 0.62
CA LEU A 156 -21.36 3.56 -0.03
C LEU A 156 -22.15 3.55 -1.34
N SER A 157 -22.65 4.73 -1.72
CA SER A 157 -23.14 4.98 -3.07
C SER A 157 -21.98 5.20 -4.05
N LEU A 158 -22.22 4.99 -5.34
CA LEU A 158 -21.18 5.16 -6.38
C LEU A 158 -20.66 6.59 -6.49
N SER A 159 -21.50 7.60 -6.19
CA SER A 159 -21.11 9.01 -6.19
C SER A 159 -20.09 9.34 -5.09
N GLU A 160 -19.98 8.50 -4.06
CA GLU A 160 -19.07 8.66 -2.93
C GLU A 160 -17.74 7.91 -3.12
N ALA A 161 -17.58 7.15 -4.20
CA ALA A 161 -16.33 6.45 -4.50
C ALA A 161 -15.07 7.36 -4.50
N PRO A 162 -15.12 8.65 -4.93
CA PRO A 162 -13.96 9.54 -4.82
C PRO A 162 -13.44 9.71 -3.38
N LYS A 163 -14.31 9.61 -2.37
CA LYS A 163 -13.93 9.69 -0.95
C LYS A 163 -12.90 8.62 -0.58
N LEU A 164 -13.01 7.42 -1.17
CA LEU A 164 -12.07 6.32 -0.92
C LEU A 164 -10.65 6.65 -1.40
N THR A 165 -10.54 7.32 -2.55
CA THR A 165 -9.24 7.73 -3.09
C THR A 165 -8.61 8.81 -2.20
N LEU A 166 -9.38 9.81 -1.76
CA LEU A 166 -8.87 10.87 -0.90
C LEU A 166 -8.46 10.36 0.49
N MET A 167 -9.27 9.48 1.09
CA MET A 167 -8.93 8.80 2.34
C MET A 167 -7.61 8.04 2.23
N THR A 168 -7.45 7.26 1.16
CA THR A 168 -6.20 6.51 0.94
C THR A 168 -5.02 7.44 0.74
N ALA A 169 -5.21 8.57 0.04
CA ALA A 169 -4.16 9.55 -0.18
C ALA A 169 -3.68 10.19 1.13
N VAL A 170 -4.60 10.53 2.04
CA VAL A 170 -4.28 11.02 3.39
C VAL A 170 -3.50 9.97 4.17
N ALA A 171 -4.04 8.75 4.28
CA ALA A 171 -3.39 7.65 5.00
C ALA A 171 -1.97 7.38 4.48
N THR A 172 -1.80 7.39 3.16
CA THR A 172 -0.49 7.16 2.51
C THR A 172 0.46 8.31 2.78
N ALA A 173 0.02 9.56 2.64
CA ALA A 173 0.87 10.71 2.87
C ALA A 173 1.37 10.78 4.32
N GLU A 174 0.47 10.60 5.30
CA GLU A 174 0.82 10.67 6.73
C GLU A 174 1.69 9.48 7.17
N ALA A 175 1.43 8.27 6.65
CA ALA A 175 2.29 7.12 6.88
C ALA A 175 3.71 7.37 6.35
N LEU A 176 3.85 7.88 5.13
CA LEU A 176 5.17 8.13 4.56
C LEU A 176 5.88 9.30 5.25
N GLU A 177 5.18 10.39 5.56
CA GLU A 177 5.75 11.53 6.28
C GLU A 177 6.25 11.11 7.67
N SER A 178 5.45 10.37 8.44
CA SER A 178 5.85 9.90 9.77
C SER A 178 7.03 8.92 9.76
N ARG A 179 7.14 8.06 8.73
CA ARG A 179 8.21 7.06 8.63
C ARG A 179 9.51 7.58 8.03
N THR A 180 9.44 8.63 7.21
CA THR A 180 10.59 9.11 6.43
C THR A 180 11.04 10.51 6.82
N GLY A 181 10.18 11.30 7.45
CA GLY A 181 10.41 12.72 7.74
C GLY A 181 10.46 13.61 6.49
N LEU A 182 10.14 13.07 5.31
CA LEU A 182 10.16 13.80 4.04
C LEU A 182 8.90 14.69 3.89
N PRO A 183 8.98 15.80 3.15
CA PRO A 183 7.84 16.70 2.92
C PRO A 183 6.87 16.08 1.90
N ILE A 184 5.99 15.21 2.37
CA ILE A 184 5.03 14.51 1.52
C ILE A 184 3.84 15.41 1.18
N ARG A 185 3.42 15.41 -0.09
CA ARG A 185 2.28 16.17 -0.59
C ARG A 185 1.36 15.31 -1.43
N ILE A 186 0.08 15.65 -1.44
CA ILE A 186 -0.94 14.99 -2.26
C ILE A 186 -1.22 15.85 -3.49
N LYS A 187 -0.98 15.27 -4.66
CA LYS A 187 -1.45 15.80 -5.93
C LYS A 187 -2.77 15.12 -6.28
N TRP A 188 -3.84 15.91 -6.30
CA TRP A 188 -5.18 15.39 -6.60
C TRP A 188 -5.21 14.64 -7.94
N PRO A 189 -5.99 13.54 -8.02
CA PRO A 189 -6.75 12.94 -6.91
C PRO A 189 -5.98 11.89 -6.11
N ASN A 190 -4.86 11.38 -6.63
CA ASN A 190 -4.37 10.05 -6.24
C ASN A 190 -2.84 9.89 -6.24
N ASP A 191 -2.09 10.97 -6.47
CA ASP A 191 -0.63 10.91 -6.56
C ASP A 191 0.01 11.46 -5.29
N ILE A 192 1.01 10.74 -4.77
CA ILE A 192 1.80 11.17 -3.62
C ILE A 192 3.15 11.68 -4.13
N LEU A 193 3.47 12.90 -3.75
CA LEU A 193 4.66 13.60 -4.18
C LEU A 193 5.63 13.84 -3.02
N VAL A 194 6.90 13.94 -3.35
CA VAL A 194 7.96 14.49 -2.51
C VAL A 194 8.81 15.40 -3.38
N ASN A 195 9.07 16.62 -2.93
CA ASN A 195 9.84 17.61 -3.70
C ASN A 195 9.30 17.80 -5.14
N GLY A 196 7.97 17.76 -5.31
CA GLY A 196 7.29 17.89 -6.60
C GLY A 196 7.40 16.67 -7.54
N ARG A 197 8.08 15.60 -7.12
CA ARG A 197 8.26 14.35 -7.89
C ARG A 197 7.37 13.24 -7.34
N LYS A 198 6.88 12.37 -8.22
CA LYS A 198 5.95 11.29 -7.88
C LYS A 198 6.66 10.15 -7.16
N LEU A 199 6.27 9.93 -5.92
CA LEU A 199 6.77 8.86 -5.05
C LEU A 199 5.82 7.65 -5.04
N ALA A 200 4.51 7.90 -5.02
CA ALA A 200 3.51 6.85 -5.05
C ALA A 200 2.29 7.22 -5.91
N GLY A 201 1.58 6.18 -6.35
CA GLY A 201 0.29 6.30 -7.03
C GLY A 201 -0.74 5.39 -6.38
N ILE A 202 -1.93 5.92 -6.19
CA ILE A 202 -3.09 5.18 -5.67
C ILE A 202 -4.04 4.89 -6.83
N LEU A 203 -4.56 3.66 -6.89
CA LEU A 203 -5.58 3.25 -7.85
C LEU A 203 -6.72 2.54 -7.11
N THR A 204 -7.83 3.26 -6.92
CA THR A 204 -9.08 2.69 -6.43
C THR A 204 -9.94 2.23 -7.60
N GLU A 205 -10.40 0.98 -7.55
CA GLU A 205 -11.36 0.42 -8.50
C GLU A 205 -12.49 -0.26 -7.71
N ILE A 206 -13.71 -0.18 -8.21
CA ILE A 206 -14.91 -0.68 -7.49
C ILE A 206 -15.56 -1.82 -8.26
N GLY A 207 -16.08 -2.80 -7.53
CA GLY A 207 -17.04 -3.79 -8.00
C GLY A 207 -18.44 -3.40 -7.52
N THR A 208 -19.44 -3.56 -8.38
CA THR A 208 -20.80 -3.08 -8.13
C THR A 208 -21.81 -4.21 -8.23
N GLU A 209 -22.82 -4.18 -7.37
CA GLU A 209 -24.01 -5.03 -7.42
C GLU A 209 -25.26 -4.15 -7.20
N MET A 210 -26.25 -4.21 -8.10
CA MET A 210 -27.51 -3.44 -8.01
C MET A 210 -27.33 -1.94 -7.70
N ASP A 211 -26.47 -1.24 -8.47
CA ASP A 211 -26.15 0.20 -8.30
C ASP A 211 -25.48 0.59 -6.96
N LEU A 212 -25.16 -0.39 -6.11
CA LEU A 212 -24.37 -0.21 -4.89
C LEU A 212 -22.94 -0.69 -5.08
N LEU A 213 -22.03 -0.10 -4.30
CA LEU A 213 -20.66 -0.59 -4.19
C LEU A 213 -20.68 -1.89 -3.38
N ASP A 214 -20.25 -3.01 -3.99
CA ASP A 214 -20.07 -4.30 -3.31
C ASP A 214 -18.68 -4.38 -2.66
N PHE A 215 -17.64 -4.05 -3.44
CA PHE A 215 -16.28 -3.94 -2.92
C PHE A 215 -15.50 -2.82 -3.60
N ALA A 216 -14.44 -2.37 -2.94
CA ALA A 216 -13.41 -1.52 -3.50
C ALA A 216 -12.06 -2.22 -3.35
N VAL A 217 -11.26 -2.23 -4.42
CA VAL A 217 -9.85 -2.59 -4.38
C VAL A 217 -9.01 -1.32 -4.43
N ILE A 218 -8.12 -1.17 -3.46
CA ILE A 218 -7.27 0.01 -3.31
C ILE A 218 -5.82 -0.39 -3.49
N GLY A 219 -5.30 -0.10 -4.68
CA GLY A 219 -3.91 -0.36 -5.05
C GLY A 219 -3.00 0.80 -4.67
N LEU A 220 -1.88 0.48 -4.03
CA LEU A 220 -0.73 1.32 -3.80
C LEU A 220 0.43 0.83 -4.66
N GLY A 221 0.93 1.70 -5.53
CA GLY A 221 2.27 1.58 -6.10
C GLY A 221 3.18 2.60 -5.42
N LEU A 222 4.20 2.13 -4.68
CA LEU A 222 5.15 2.98 -3.98
C LEU A 222 6.59 2.68 -4.43
N ASN A 223 7.30 3.72 -4.86
CA ASN A 223 8.69 3.63 -5.27
C ASN A 223 9.60 3.71 -4.04
N VAL A 224 10.24 2.60 -3.66
CA VAL A 224 11.08 2.55 -2.45
C VAL A 224 12.56 2.60 -2.81
N ASN A 225 13.09 1.53 -3.39
CA ASN A 225 14.51 1.33 -3.67
C ASN A 225 14.84 1.30 -5.16
N ILE A 226 14.04 2.01 -5.98
CA ILE A 226 14.25 2.10 -7.43
C ILE A 226 15.33 3.14 -7.71
N PRO A 227 16.47 2.80 -8.35
CA PRO A 227 17.50 3.77 -8.69
C PRO A 227 17.04 4.65 -9.86
N LYS A 228 17.61 5.84 -9.95
CA LYS A 228 17.19 6.89 -10.90
C LYS A 228 17.24 6.40 -12.35
N GLU A 229 18.25 5.63 -12.69
CA GLU A 229 18.55 5.12 -14.02
C GLU A 229 17.58 4.02 -14.46
N SER A 230 16.82 3.43 -13.52
CA SER A 230 15.84 2.38 -13.83
C SER A 230 14.46 2.93 -14.21
N PHE A 231 14.16 4.19 -13.91
CA PHE A 231 12.88 4.76 -14.29
C PHE A 231 12.78 4.93 -15.81
N PRO A 232 11.62 4.60 -16.43
CA PRO A 232 11.40 4.87 -17.84
C PRO A 232 11.61 6.36 -18.17
N PRO A 233 12.18 6.69 -19.34
CA PRO A 233 12.19 8.06 -19.82
C PRO A 233 10.75 8.55 -20.07
N ASP A 234 10.55 9.87 -20.10
CA ASP A 234 9.29 10.53 -20.53
C ASP A 234 8.05 10.33 -19.63
N LEU A 235 8.25 10.18 -18.32
CA LEU A 235 7.14 10.18 -17.36
C LEU A 235 6.50 11.58 -17.27
N ARG A 236 5.18 11.66 -17.49
CA ARG A 236 4.38 12.92 -17.42
C ARG A 236 4.62 13.71 -16.13
N THR A 237 4.75 13.02 -15.01
CA THR A 237 5.21 13.61 -13.74
C THR A 237 6.55 12.96 -13.43
N PRO A 238 7.61 13.74 -13.19
CA PRO A 238 8.91 13.18 -12.85
C PRO A 238 8.77 12.24 -11.64
N ALA A 239 9.20 10.98 -11.77
CA ALA A 239 9.15 10.02 -10.68
C ALA A 239 10.38 10.15 -9.79
N THR A 240 10.24 9.67 -8.56
CA THR A 240 11.34 9.49 -7.60
C THR A 240 11.09 8.25 -6.75
N SER A 241 12.05 7.91 -5.90
CA SER A 241 11.96 6.82 -4.93
C SER A 241 12.56 7.28 -3.60
N LEU A 242 12.25 6.56 -2.50
CA LEU A 242 12.85 6.87 -1.20
C LEU A 242 14.39 6.72 -1.21
N LEU A 243 14.93 5.80 -2.01
CA LEU A 243 16.37 5.68 -2.26
C LEU A 243 16.96 6.95 -2.86
N ILE A 244 16.29 7.56 -3.84
CA ILE A 244 16.76 8.81 -4.47
C ILE A 244 16.68 9.97 -3.48
N GLU A 245 15.59 10.09 -2.72
CA GLU A 245 15.40 11.22 -1.80
C GLU A 245 16.31 11.16 -0.57
N LYS A 246 16.63 9.96 -0.06
CA LYS A 246 17.49 9.81 1.13
C LYS A 246 18.95 9.51 0.81
N GLY A 247 19.23 8.93 -0.36
CA GLY A 247 20.57 8.49 -0.76
C GLY A 247 20.96 7.09 -0.23
N GLU A 248 20.07 6.40 0.48
CA GLU A 248 20.29 5.04 0.97
C GLU A 248 18.99 4.20 0.91
N PRO A 249 19.09 2.84 0.87
CA PRO A 249 17.90 1.98 0.81
C PRO A 249 17.02 2.09 2.05
N TYR A 250 15.71 1.92 1.86
CA TYR A 250 14.73 1.77 2.93
C TYR A 250 14.24 0.33 3.08
N PRO A 251 14.02 -0.17 4.31
CA PRO A 251 13.34 -1.44 4.51
C PRO A 251 11.87 -1.33 4.10
N ARG A 252 11.37 -2.27 3.28
CA ARG A 252 10.01 -2.18 2.73
C ARG A 252 8.93 -2.59 3.74
N ILE A 253 9.21 -3.57 4.60
CA ILE A 253 8.24 -4.08 5.60
C ILE A 253 7.72 -2.96 6.53
N PRO A 254 8.58 -2.15 7.20
CA PRO A 254 8.08 -1.10 8.09
C PRO A 254 7.29 0.00 7.38
N LEU A 255 7.57 0.27 6.10
CA LEU A 255 6.81 1.23 5.29
C LEU A 255 5.42 0.68 4.97
N LEU A 256 5.35 -0.58 4.54
CA LEU A 256 4.09 -1.26 4.26
C LEU A 256 3.23 -1.36 5.53
N GLN A 257 3.81 -1.74 6.67
CA GLN A 257 3.09 -1.79 7.95
C GLN A 257 2.51 -0.44 8.33
N ALA A 258 3.30 0.63 8.26
CA ALA A 258 2.83 1.98 8.55
C ALA A 258 1.68 2.41 7.63
N TRP A 259 1.75 2.06 6.34
CA TRP A 259 0.65 2.31 5.40
C TRP A 259 -0.61 1.52 5.77
N LEU A 260 -0.50 0.23 6.06
CA LEU A 260 -1.64 -0.61 6.46
C LEU A 260 -2.30 -0.10 7.75
N GLU A 261 -1.50 0.32 8.73
CA GLU A 261 -1.98 0.89 10.00
C GLU A 261 -2.69 2.23 9.79
N ALA A 262 -2.09 3.14 9.03
CA ALA A 262 -2.69 4.43 8.72
C ALA A 262 -3.98 4.24 7.91
N LEU A 263 -3.99 3.32 6.95
CA LEU A 263 -5.18 3.01 6.16
C LEU A 263 -6.29 2.43 7.03
N ASP A 264 -5.97 1.51 7.94
CA ASP A 264 -6.94 0.90 8.87
C ASP A 264 -7.60 1.95 9.80
N GLN A 265 -6.77 2.84 10.36
CA GLN A 265 -7.24 3.94 11.21
C GLN A 265 -8.13 4.92 10.44
N THR A 266 -7.67 5.35 9.26
CA THR A 266 -8.40 6.31 8.42
C THR A 266 -9.69 5.71 7.88
N TYR A 267 -9.67 4.43 7.49
CA TYR A 267 -10.85 3.69 7.06
C TYR A 267 -11.86 3.52 8.21
N THR A 268 -11.39 3.25 9.42
CA THR A 268 -12.25 3.18 10.61
C THR A 268 -12.93 4.53 10.88
N LEU A 269 -12.23 5.66 10.74
CA LEU A 269 -12.83 7.00 10.88
C LEU A 269 -13.87 7.26 9.79
N PHE A 270 -13.53 6.89 8.56
CA PHE A 270 -14.41 7.01 7.40
C PHE A 270 -15.73 6.26 7.59
N CYS A 271 -15.68 4.98 7.98
CA CYS A 271 -16.87 4.15 8.23
C CYS A 271 -17.75 4.64 9.38
N ARG A 272 -17.22 5.53 10.24
CA ARG A 272 -17.96 6.20 11.32
C ARG A 272 -18.57 7.54 10.90
N GLY A 273 -18.52 7.89 9.60
CA GLY A 273 -19.06 9.13 9.05
C GLY A 273 -18.14 10.34 9.23
N ASN A 274 -16.88 10.17 9.64
CA ASN A 274 -15.96 11.30 9.91
C ASN A 274 -15.16 11.73 8.67
N PHE A 275 -15.80 11.80 7.50
CA PHE A 275 -15.11 12.18 6.26
C PHE A 275 -14.61 13.63 6.30
N ASP A 276 -15.31 14.54 6.96
CA ASP A 276 -14.90 15.94 7.07
C ASP A 276 -13.52 16.11 7.72
N HIS A 277 -13.19 15.25 8.69
CA HIS A 277 -11.87 15.23 9.31
C HIS A 277 -10.79 14.83 8.31
N ILE A 278 -11.06 13.78 7.52
CA ILE A 278 -10.16 13.28 6.47
C ILE A 278 -9.98 14.35 5.39
N LEU A 279 -11.06 14.99 4.95
CA LEU A 279 -11.01 16.07 3.96
C LEU A 279 -10.21 17.28 4.49
N SER A 280 -10.32 17.60 5.77
CA SER A 280 -9.53 18.66 6.40
C SER A 280 -8.04 18.34 6.39
N ARG A 281 -7.65 17.10 6.71
CA ARG A 281 -6.27 16.63 6.58
C ARG A 281 -5.78 16.67 5.13
N TRP A 282 -6.62 16.24 4.19
CA TRP A 282 -6.33 16.29 2.76
C TRP A 282 -6.04 17.71 2.28
N LYS A 283 -6.84 18.70 2.72
CA LYS A 283 -6.66 20.13 2.39
C LYS A 283 -5.32 20.68 2.90
N ILE A 284 -4.79 20.18 4.01
CA ILE A 284 -3.47 20.57 4.56
C ILE A 284 -2.33 19.96 3.72
N LEU A 285 -2.53 18.76 3.20
CA LEU A 285 -1.49 17.98 2.52
C LEU A 285 -1.39 18.27 1.01
N THR A 286 -2.28 19.09 0.45
CA THR A 286 -2.30 19.41 -0.99
C THR A 286 -1.89 20.85 -1.26
N ASP A 287 -1.24 21.07 -2.40
CA ASP A 287 -0.84 22.41 -2.85
C ASP A 287 -1.78 22.99 -3.92
N ILE A 288 -2.88 22.29 -4.26
CA ILE A 288 -3.73 22.70 -5.39
C ILE A 288 -4.83 23.69 -5.03
N VAL A 289 -5.27 23.77 -3.77
CA VAL A 289 -6.38 24.65 -3.36
C VAL A 289 -5.93 26.11 -3.44
N GLY A 290 -6.72 26.95 -4.12
CA GLY A 290 -6.36 28.34 -4.42
C GLY A 290 -5.37 28.50 -5.59
N SER A 291 -4.80 27.41 -6.09
CA SER A 291 -3.86 27.44 -7.22
C SER A 291 -4.58 27.43 -8.56
N ARG A 292 -3.97 28.07 -9.56
CA ARG A 292 -4.42 27.97 -10.96
C ARG A 292 -3.95 26.65 -11.55
N ILE A 293 -4.85 25.88 -12.12
CA ILE A 293 -4.55 24.56 -12.67
C ILE A 293 -5.20 24.34 -14.03
N ALA A 294 -4.67 23.35 -14.75
CA ALA A 294 -5.36 22.69 -15.85
C ALA A 294 -5.75 21.27 -15.44
N VAL A 295 -6.96 20.85 -15.81
CA VAL A 295 -7.44 19.49 -15.62
C VAL A 295 -7.81 18.86 -16.97
N ASP A 296 -7.13 17.77 -17.33
CA ASP A 296 -7.47 16.99 -18.51
C ASP A 296 -8.44 15.86 -18.14
N LEU A 297 -9.66 15.90 -18.67
CA LEU A 297 -10.70 14.89 -18.46
C LEU A 297 -11.41 14.57 -19.78
N SER A 298 -11.38 13.30 -20.19
CA SER A 298 -12.09 12.79 -21.38
C SER A 298 -11.86 13.60 -22.68
N GLY A 299 -10.61 14.01 -22.92
CA GLY A 299 -10.23 14.80 -24.09
C GLY A 299 -10.54 16.29 -24.01
N ARG A 300 -11.19 16.74 -22.92
CA ARG A 300 -11.40 18.16 -22.62
C ARG A 300 -10.38 18.65 -21.60
N ARG A 301 -9.98 19.90 -21.74
CA ARG A 301 -9.08 20.58 -20.80
C ARG A 301 -9.83 21.73 -20.13
N TYR A 302 -10.00 21.63 -18.82
CA TYR A 302 -10.56 22.69 -17.98
C TYR A 302 -9.41 23.50 -17.41
N THR A 303 -9.54 24.84 -17.37
CA THR A 303 -8.50 25.71 -16.81
C THR A 303 -9.14 26.73 -15.88
N GLY A 304 -8.62 26.87 -14.68
CA GLY A 304 -9.21 27.75 -13.69
C GLY A 304 -8.47 27.75 -12.36
N VAL A 305 -9.05 28.38 -11.35
CA VAL A 305 -8.56 28.37 -9.97
C VAL A 305 -9.33 27.33 -9.18
N VAL A 306 -8.64 26.47 -8.44
CA VAL A 306 -9.30 25.52 -7.54
C VAL A 306 -9.92 26.30 -6.39
N GLN A 307 -11.24 26.30 -6.33
CA GLN A 307 -11.96 26.91 -5.21
C GLN A 307 -11.90 25.99 -3.99
N GLU A 308 -12.24 24.73 -4.17
CA GLU A 308 -12.23 23.72 -3.12
C GLU A 308 -12.31 22.29 -3.67
N VAL A 309 -12.27 21.33 -2.75
CA VAL A 309 -12.80 19.99 -2.95
C VAL A 309 -13.99 19.85 -2.01
N ASP A 310 -15.15 19.49 -2.55
CA ASP A 310 -16.41 19.42 -1.81
C ASP A 310 -16.47 18.22 -0.86
N GLU A 311 -17.56 18.12 -0.09
CA GLU A 311 -17.86 17.05 0.87
C GLU A 311 -17.94 15.65 0.25
N ASN A 312 -18.00 15.53 -1.08
CA ASN A 312 -17.98 14.26 -1.82
C ASN A 312 -16.60 13.95 -2.43
N GLY A 313 -15.61 14.81 -2.20
CA GLY A 313 -14.28 14.64 -2.78
C GLY A 313 -14.17 15.13 -4.22
N VAL A 314 -15.16 15.89 -4.70
CA VAL A 314 -15.21 16.42 -6.07
C VAL A 314 -14.50 17.77 -6.13
N LEU A 315 -13.63 17.94 -7.12
CA LEU A 315 -12.89 19.19 -7.32
C LEU A 315 -13.80 20.27 -7.91
N ILE A 316 -13.84 21.44 -7.27
CA ILE A 316 -14.59 22.62 -7.73
C ILE A 316 -13.61 23.62 -8.34
N LEU A 317 -13.68 23.78 -9.66
CA LEU A 317 -12.79 24.65 -10.43
C LEU A 317 -13.55 25.89 -10.92
N LYS A 318 -13.06 27.08 -10.59
CA LYS A 318 -13.60 28.34 -11.10
C LYS A 318 -12.86 28.78 -12.36
N GLU A 319 -13.56 28.80 -13.48
CA GLU A 319 -13.04 29.26 -14.77
C GLU A 319 -12.92 30.79 -14.83
N PRO A 320 -12.17 31.35 -15.81
CA PRO A 320 -11.96 32.81 -15.93
C PRO A 320 -13.25 33.62 -16.11
N ASP A 321 -14.28 33.03 -16.69
CA ASP A 321 -15.61 33.64 -16.89
C ASP A 321 -16.49 33.61 -15.61
N GLY A 322 -15.99 32.98 -14.53
CA GLY A 322 -16.69 32.81 -13.27
C GLY A 322 -17.48 31.50 -13.15
N THR A 323 -17.55 30.69 -14.20
CA THR A 323 -18.25 29.39 -14.19
C THR A 323 -17.60 28.41 -13.22
N LEU A 324 -18.40 27.67 -12.45
CA LEU A 324 -17.93 26.61 -11.56
C LEU A 324 -18.09 25.23 -12.21
N GLN A 325 -16.98 24.53 -12.40
CA GLN A 325 -16.95 23.15 -12.89
C GLN A 325 -16.78 22.16 -11.74
N ARG A 326 -17.63 21.12 -11.73
CA ARG A 326 -17.53 19.98 -10.82
C ARG A 326 -16.78 18.85 -11.52
N ILE A 327 -15.57 18.54 -11.05
CA ILE A 327 -14.67 17.57 -11.69
C ILE A 327 -14.45 16.38 -10.75
N PHE A 328 -15.03 15.24 -11.10
CA PHE A 328 -14.96 14.00 -10.31
C PHE A 328 -13.63 13.27 -10.45
N SER A 329 -12.95 13.45 -11.58
CA SER A 329 -11.66 12.82 -11.85
C SER A 329 -10.94 13.60 -12.94
N GLY A 330 -9.62 13.50 -12.99
CA GLY A 330 -8.84 14.07 -14.08
C GLY A 330 -7.35 13.96 -13.81
N ASP A 331 -6.56 14.55 -14.69
CA ASP A 331 -5.13 14.76 -14.48
C ASP A 331 -4.86 16.24 -14.30
N VAL A 332 -4.25 16.58 -13.16
CA VAL A 332 -3.97 17.96 -12.78
C VAL A 332 -2.56 18.34 -13.19
N THR A 333 -2.45 19.52 -13.78
CA THR A 333 -1.18 20.23 -13.98
C THR A 333 -1.29 21.59 -13.29
N LEU A 334 -0.39 21.87 -12.35
CA LEU A 334 -0.25 23.22 -11.79
C LEU A 334 0.21 24.16 -12.90
N LEU A 335 -0.49 25.27 -13.07
CA LEU A 335 -0.08 26.34 -13.96
C LEU A 335 0.64 27.35 -13.10
N MET A 336 1.95 27.54 -13.32
CA MET A 336 2.64 28.65 -12.68
C MET A 336 2.01 29.97 -13.16
N ALA A 337 1.91 30.92 -12.23
CA ALA A 337 1.44 32.27 -12.52
C ALA A 337 2.41 33.00 -13.47
#